data_AF-A0A3M0YAV0-F1
#
_entry.id   AF-A0A3M0YAV0-F1
#
_cell.length_a   1.000
_cell.length_b   1.000
_cell.length_c   1.000
_cell.angle_alpha   90.00
_cell.angle_beta   90.00
_cell.angle_gamma   90.00
#
_symmetry.space_group_name_H-M   'P 1'
#
loop_
_entity.id
_entity.type
_entity.pdbx_description
1 polymer ?
#
loop_
_entity_poly.entity_id
_entity_poly.type
_entity_poly.pdbx_seq_one_letter_code
_entity_poly.pdbx_strand_id
1 'polypeptide(L)'
;MGKAKVERRGQRREQKVRGSSGELNLSDARIRQLLNFEHVEELFHIITLMNEKQTERFLEHYKQTPSLSARDRSLDRAIRTSRNHAELERNVLRAVVEHLNSEREALASQMSELRKQGIDTYIEELKLMKLKHKISLFHATGKKEDYYKAKKLIFEIGEELRAKLEGEGKAKQNRKI
;
A
#
# COMPACT_ATOMS: atom_id res chain seq x y z
N MET A 1 29.94 67.28 -15.51
CA MET A 1 28.89 67.03 -14.49
C MET A 1 27.96 65.97 -15.08
N GLY A 2 27.87 64.71 -14.66
CA GLY A 2 28.01 64.11 -13.34
C GLY A 2 26.61 63.71 -12.83
N LYS A 3 26.34 62.40 -12.68
CA LYS A 3 25.12 61.72 -12.13
C LYS A 3 24.02 61.40 -13.18
N ALA A 4 23.31 60.27 -13.18
CA ALA A 4 23.36 59.04 -12.39
C ALA A 4 22.68 57.89 -13.15
N LYS A 5 23.16 56.68 -12.85
CA LYS A 5 22.66 55.34 -13.15
C LYS A 5 21.28 55.11 -12.53
N VAL A 6 20.29 54.62 -13.29
CA VAL A 6 19.15 53.87 -12.73
C VAL A 6 18.82 52.68 -13.63
N GLU A 7 18.99 51.51 -13.03
CA GLU A 7 18.76 50.17 -13.54
C GLU A 7 17.28 49.96 -13.89
N ARG A 8 16.99 49.44 -15.09
CA ARG A 8 15.70 48.80 -15.37
C ARG A 8 15.82 47.30 -15.09
N ARG A 9 15.76 46.95 -13.81
CA ARG A 9 15.43 45.61 -13.33
C ARG A 9 14.00 45.62 -12.80
N GLY A 10 13.18 44.73 -13.32
CA GLY A 10 11.82 44.49 -12.83
C GLY A 10 10.85 44.36 -14.02
N GLN A 11 10.05 43.33 -14.19
CA GLN A 11 9.78 42.15 -13.38
C GLN A 11 9.46 41.05 -14.40
N ARG A 12 10.33 40.03 -14.51
CA ARG A 12 9.90 38.76 -15.09
C ARG A 12 8.90 38.19 -14.08
N ARG A 13 7.61 38.28 -14.39
CA ARG A 13 6.59 37.48 -13.72
C ARG A 13 6.97 36.02 -13.96
N GLU A 14 7.64 35.44 -12.97
CA GLU A 14 7.69 33.99 -12.81
C GLU A 14 6.24 33.53 -12.75
N GLN A 15 5.74 33.01 -13.88
CA GLN A 15 4.59 32.12 -13.87
C GLN A 15 5.03 30.92 -13.05
N LYS A 16 4.71 31.00 -11.76
CA LYS A 16 4.74 29.89 -10.83
C LYS A 16 3.80 28.85 -11.43
N VAL A 17 4.38 27.88 -12.14
CA VAL A 17 3.72 26.62 -12.50
C VAL A 17 3.40 25.97 -11.16
N ARG A 18 2.23 26.32 -10.60
CA ARG A 18 1.59 25.51 -9.57
C ARG A 18 1.31 24.20 -10.28
N GLY A 19 2.15 23.21 -10.00
CA GLY A 19 1.87 21.83 -10.33
C GLY A 19 0.45 21.56 -9.88
N SER A 20 -0.41 21.24 -10.84
CA SER A 20 -1.74 20.74 -10.61
C SER A 20 -1.62 19.57 -9.65
N SER A 21 -2.02 19.77 -8.39
CA SER A 21 -2.48 18.67 -7.55
C SER A 21 -3.62 18.04 -8.35
N GLY A 22 -3.33 16.90 -8.99
CA GLY A 22 -4.22 16.28 -9.97
C GLY A 22 -5.49 15.80 -9.31
N GLU A 23 -6.50 16.67 -9.26
CA GLU A 23 -7.85 16.27 -8.86
C GLU A 23 -8.38 15.26 -9.88
N LEU A 24 -8.69 14.05 -9.41
CA LEU A 24 -9.21 12.99 -10.26
C LEU A 24 -10.69 13.25 -10.57
N ASN A 25 -11.06 13.46 -11.82
CA ASN A 25 -12.47 13.37 -12.23
C ASN A 25 -12.94 11.91 -12.27
N LEU A 26 -13.41 11.38 -11.13
CA LEU A 26 -13.97 10.03 -11.03
C LEU A 26 -15.43 9.99 -11.48
N SER A 27 -15.72 9.20 -12.51
CA SER A 27 -17.09 8.85 -12.92
C SER A 27 -17.64 7.68 -12.09
N ASP A 28 -18.97 7.52 -12.02
CA ASP A 28 -19.62 6.42 -11.30
C ASP A 28 -19.20 5.04 -11.82
N ALA A 29 -18.94 4.91 -13.12
CA ALA A 29 -18.39 3.70 -13.71
C ALA A 29 -16.98 3.39 -13.20
N ARG A 30 -16.16 4.42 -12.99
CA ARG A 30 -14.82 4.27 -12.41
C ARG A 30 -14.90 3.92 -10.93
N ILE A 31 -15.80 4.55 -10.17
CA ILE A 31 -16.09 4.18 -8.78
C ILE A 31 -16.46 2.69 -8.69
N ARG A 32 -17.35 2.19 -9.55
CA ARG A 32 -17.74 0.77 -9.59
C ARG A 32 -16.58 -0.17 -9.96
N GLN A 33 -15.69 0.22 -10.87
CA GLN A 33 -14.48 -0.56 -11.16
C GLN A 33 -13.55 -0.65 -9.96
N LEU A 34 -13.43 0.44 -9.19
CA LEU A 34 -12.62 0.47 -7.97
C LEU A 34 -13.17 -0.45 -6.88
N LEU A 35 -14.46 -0.75 -6.88
CA LEU A 35 -15.07 -1.71 -5.95
C LEU A 35 -14.66 -3.17 -6.25
N ASN A 36 -14.04 -3.45 -7.40
CA ASN A 36 -13.57 -4.78 -7.79
C ASN A 36 -12.11 -4.96 -7.36
N PHE A 37 -11.87 -4.90 -6.04
CA PHE A 37 -10.56 -4.77 -5.40
C PHE A 37 -9.61 -5.96 -5.66
N GLU A 38 -8.93 -5.98 -6.81
CA GLU A 38 -7.72 -6.80 -6.99
C GLU A 38 -6.49 -6.14 -6.32
N HIS A 39 -6.51 -4.81 -6.13
CA HIS A 39 -5.37 -4.03 -5.63
C HIS A 39 -5.80 -2.99 -4.57
N VAL A 40 -5.77 -3.37 -3.29
CA VAL A 40 -6.17 -2.54 -2.15
C VAL A 40 -5.35 -1.23 -2.04
N GLU A 41 -4.12 -1.23 -2.52
CA GLU A 41 -3.26 -0.04 -2.58
C GLU A 41 -3.70 0.97 -3.63
N GLU A 42 -4.28 0.51 -4.75
CA GLU A 42 -4.78 1.40 -5.78
C GLU A 42 -6.00 2.15 -5.27
N LEU A 43 -6.85 1.47 -4.50
CA LEU A 43 -7.93 2.13 -3.78
C LEU A 43 -7.39 3.20 -2.84
N PHE A 44 -6.42 2.88 -1.99
CA PHE A 44 -5.86 3.85 -1.05
C PHE A 44 -5.27 5.06 -1.80
N HIS A 45 -4.52 4.83 -2.86
CA HIS A 45 -3.95 5.92 -3.66
C HIS A 45 -5.01 6.78 -4.35
N ILE A 46 -6.11 6.18 -4.79
CA ILE A 46 -7.21 6.96 -5.39
C ILE A 46 -7.92 7.78 -4.33
N ILE A 47 -8.15 7.21 -3.15
CA ILE A 47 -8.74 7.94 -2.02
C ILE A 47 -7.92 9.19 -1.69
N THR A 48 -6.58 9.11 -1.67
CA THR A 48 -5.74 10.28 -1.38
C THR A 48 -5.76 11.36 -2.48
N LEU A 49 -6.27 11.04 -3.67
CA LEU A 49 -6.42 11.96 -4.78
C LEU A 49 -7.85 12.52 -4.93
N MET A 50 -8.79 12.00 -4.14
CA MET A 50 -10.19 12.45 -4.16
C MET A 50 -10.36 13.76 -3.40
N ASN A 51 -11.23 14.64 -3.88
CA ASN A 51 -11.73 15.75 -3.09
C ASN A 51 -12.94 15.35 -2.23
N GLU A 52 -13.36 16.23 -1.31
CA GLU A 52 -14.46 15.95 -0.37
C GLU A 52 -15.76 15.54 -1.08
N LYS A 53 -16.14 16.24 -2.15
CA LYS A 53 -17.37 15.94 -2.91
C LYS A 53 -17.32 14.56 -3.57
N GLN A 54 -16.16 14.18 -4.09
CA GLN A 54 -15.95 12.84 -4.65
C GLN A 54 -16.02 11.77 -3.56
N THR A 55 -15.45 12.06 -2.38
CA THR A 55 -15.49 11.13 -1.25
C THR A 55 -16.91 10.93 -0.74
N GLU A 56 -17.71 11.98 -0.63
CA GLU A 56 -19.13 11.87 -0.25
C GLU A 56 -19.89 10.95 -1.20
N ARG A 57 -19.77 11.17 -2.51
CA ARG A 57 -20.41 10.33 -3.54
C ARG A 57 -19.93 8.88 -3.47
N PHE A 58 -18.63 8.67 -3.29
CA PHE A 58 -18.06 7.34 -3.13
C PHE A 58 -18.64 6.63 -1.91
N LEU A 59 -18.68 7.28 -0.75
CA LEU A 59 -19.19 6.68 0.48
C LEU A 59 -20.69 6.38 0.38
N GLU A 60 -21.47 7.25 -0.25
CA GLU A 60 -22.89 7.04 -0.50
C GLU A 60 -23.11 5.79 -1.37
N HIS A 61 -22.44 5.73 -2.53
CA HIS A 61 -22.54 4.57 -3.43
C HIS A 61 -22.02 3.28 -2.80
N TYR A 62 -20.90 3.34 -2.07
CA TYR A 62 -20.32 2.18 -1.41
C TYR A 62 -21.28 1.60 -0.36
N LYS A 63 -21.92 2.46 0.44
CA LYS A 63 -22.86 2.03 1.49
C LYS A 63 -24.15 1.42 0.92
N GLN A 64 -24.63 1.94 -0.21
CA GLN A 64 -25.79 1.41 -0.94
C GLN A 64 -25.49 0.09 -1.66
N THR A 65 -24.23 -0.20 -1.94
CA THR A 65 -23.81 -1.47 -2.55
C THR A 65 -23.88 -2.58 -1.49
N PRO A 66 -24.45 -3.76 -1.80
CA PRO A 66 -24.42 -4.93 -0.91
C PRO A 66 -22.97 -5.24 -0.49
N SER A 67 -22.77 -5.66 0.76
CA SER A 67 -21.44 -6.07 1.22
C SER A 67 -20.92 -7.20 0.34
N LEU A 68 -19.78 -6.96 -0.33
CA LEU A 68 -19.14 -7.96 -1.16
C LEU A 68 -18.64 -9.09 -0.26
N SER A 69 -18.90 -10.33 -0.68
CA SER A 69 -18.60 -11.51 0.11
C SER A 69 -17.10 -11.68 0.35
N ALA A 70 -16.76 -11.75 1.64
CA ALA A 70 -15.64 -12.46 2.26
C ALA A 70 -14.18 -12.01 2.00
N ARG A 71 -13.81 -11.40 0.87
CA ARG A 71 -12.37 -11.32 0.54
C ARG A 71 -11.56 -10.29 1.33
N ASP A 72 -12.19 -9.24 1.88
CA ASP A 72 -11.48 -8.32 2.78
C ASP A 72 -12.40 -7.57 3.76
N ARG A 73 -12.93 -8.30 4.77
CA ARG A 73 -13.86 -7.75 5.77
C ARG A 73 -13.30 -6.54 6.53
N SER A 74 -11.97 -6.44 6.67
CA SER A 74 -11.35 -5.30 7.35
C SER A 74 -11.48 -4.02 6.51
N LEU A 75 -11.17 -4.11 5.22
CA LEU A 75 -11.28 -2.99 4.30
C LEU A 75 -12.74 -2.55 4.09
N ASP A 76 -13.68 -3.50 3.92
CA ASP A 76 -15.11 -3.18 3.79
C ASP A 76 -15.62 -2.44 5.04
N ARG A 77 -15.24 -2.91 6.23
CA ARG A 77 -15.56 -2.24 7.49
C ARG A 77 -14.93 -0.85 7.57
N ALA A 78 -13.67 -0.71 7.19
CA ALA A 78 -12.96 0.57 7.18
C ALA A 78 -13.68 1.61 6.31
N ILE A 79 -14.12 1.22 5.10
CA ILE A 79 -14.82 2.13 4.19
C ILE A 79 -16.22 2.46 4.73
N ARG A 80 -17.01 1.46 5.15
CA ARG A 80 -18.39 1.66 5.61
C ARG A 80 -18.50 2.51 6.88
N THR A 81 -17.51 2.43 7.77
CA THR A 81 -17.50 3.21 9.02
C THR A 81 -17.05 4.65 8.83
N SER A 82 -16.49 4.99 7.66
CA SER A 82 -16.00 6.33 7.38
C SER A 82 -17.14 7.29 7.04
N ARG A 83 -17.03 8.53 7.54
CA ARG A 83 -18.04 9.59 7.35
C ARG A 83 -17.57 10.73 6.46
N ASN A 84 -16.27 10.96 6.39
CA ASN A 84 -15.66 12.06 5.66
C ASN A 84 -14.32 11.60 5.05
N HIS A 85 -13.70 12.49 4.27
CA HIS A 85 -12.44 12.23 3.58
C HIS A 85 -11.31 11.81 4.53
N ALA A 86 -11.08 12.57 5.60
CA ALA A 86 -10.00 12.30 6.55
C ALA A 86 -10.17 10.96 7.29
N GLU A 87 -11.41 10.60 7.63
CA GLU A 87 -11.71 9.29 8.22
C GLU A 87 -11.50 8.16 7.21
N LEU A 88 -11.96 8.33 5.96
CA LEU A 88 -11.80 7.34 4.91
C LEU A 88 -10.33 7.03 4.64
N GLU A 89 -9.53 8.07 4.44
CA GLU A 89 -8.09 7.93 4.21
C GLU A 89 -7.41 7.19 5.37
N ARG A 90 -7.66 7.62 6.61
CA ARG A 90 -7.07 7.00 7.81
C ARG A 90 -7.50 5.56 8.01
N ASN A 91 -8.78 5.27 7.82
CA ASN A 91 -9.33 3.92 8.03
C ASN A 91 -8.81 2.95 6.98
N VAL A 92 -8.74 3.38 5.71
CA VAL A 92 -8.19 2.55 4.64
C VAL A 92 -6.70 2.34 4.82
N LEU A 93 -5.91 3.39 5.14
CA LEU A 93 -4.48 3.24 5.43
C LEU A 93 -4.24 2.20 6.53
N ARG A 94 -5.01 2.28 7.61
CA ARG A 94 -4.93 1.32 8.72
C ARG A 94 -5.22 -0.10 8.25
N ALA A 95 -6.30 -0.31 7.48
CA ALA A 95 -6.64 -1.63 6.96
C ALA A 95 -5.54 -2.20 6.05
N VAL A 96 -4.94 -1.36 5.20
CA VAL A 96 -3.80 -1.78 4.35
C VAL A 96 -2.58 -2.17 5.19
N VAL A 97 -2.27 -1.39 6.23
CA VAL A 97 -1.15 -1.67 7.15
C VAL A 97 -1.40 -2.96 7.95
N GLU A 98 -2.62 -3.18 8.42
CA GLU A 98 -3.03 -4.43 9.09
C GLU A 98 -2.84 -5.63 8.17
N HIS A 99 -3.25 -5.52 6.89
CA HIS A 99 -3.04 -6.57 5.89
C HIS A 99 -1.55 -6.89 5.71
N LEU A 100 -0.69 -5.88 5.52
CA LEU A 100 0.76 -6.08 5.39
C LEU A 100 1.37 -6.74 6.64
N ASN A 101 0.89 -6.38 7.83
CA ASN A 101 1.33 -7.01 9.08
C ASN A 101 0.89 -8.47 9.17
N SER A 102 -0.32 -8.79 8.72
CA SER A 102 -0.81 -10.17 8.64
C SER A 102 0.02 -11.01 7.66
N GLU A 103 0.39 -10.47 6.50
CA GLU A 103 1.29 -11.14 5.55
C GLU A 103 2.67 -11.39 6.19
N ARG A 104 3.22 -10.38 6.89
CA ARG A 104 4.49 -10.54 7.63
C ARG A 104 4.40 -11.64 8.68
N GLU A 105 3.32 -11.70 9.44
CA GLU A 105 3.11 -12.72 10.47
C GLU A 105 3.00 -14.12 9.87
N ALA A 106 2.32 -14.27 8.73
CA ALA A 106 2.27 -15.53 8.00
C ALA A 106 3.66 -16.01 7.58
N LEU A 107 4.51 -15.11 7.05
CA LEU A 107 5.91 -15.42 6.73
C LEU A 107 6.71 -15.83 7.98
N ALA A 108 6.52 -15.14 9.09
CA ALA A 108 7.16 -15.47 10.37
C ALA A 108 6.78 -16.88 10.85
N SER A 109 5.49 -17.24 10.73
CA SER A 109 5.00 -18.58 11.04
C SER A 109 5.61 -19.64 10.12
N GLN A 110 5.66 -19.40 8.80
CA GLN A 110 6.30 -20.32 7.85
C GLN A 110 7.78 -20.56 8.18
N MET A 111 8.52 -19.51 8.51
CA MET A 111 9.91 -19.62 8.96
C MET A 111 10.05 -20.40 10.25
N SER A 112 9.12 -20.20 11.20
CA SER A 112 9.10 -21.00 12.42
C SER A 112 8.92 -22.49 12.14
N GLU A 113 8.07 -22.85 11.17
CA GLU A 113 7.89 -24.26 10.77
C GLU A 113 9.13 -24.83 10.07
N LEU A 114 9.78 -24.06 9.20
CA LEU A 114 11.04 -24.45 8.56
C LEU A 114 12.16 -24.70 9.59
N ARG A 115 12.29 -23.86 10.61
CA ARG A 115 13.27 -24.05 11.68
C ARG A 115 13.02 -25.32 12.49
N LYS A 116 11.75 -25.66 12.77
CA LYS A 116 11.40 -26.93 13.42
C LYS A 116 11.81 -28.15 12.59
N GLN A 117 11.91 -28.00 11.27
CA GLN A 117 12.40 -29.02 10.34
C GLN A 117 13.93 -29.03 10.21
N GLY A 118 14.65 -28.13 10.89
CA GLY A 118 16.11 -27.99 10.82
C GLY A 118 16.60 -27.18 9.62
N ILE A 119 15.71 -26.48 8.92
CA ILE A 119 16.06 -25.65 7.76
C ILE A 119 16.49 -24.27 8.24
N ASP A 120 17.65 -23.81 7.77
CA ASP A 120 18.16 -22.46 8.07
C ASP A 120 17.26 -21.39 7.42
N THR A 121 16.85 -20.40 8.22
CA THR A 121 16.04 -19.24 7.79
C THR A 121 16.67 -17.90 8.17
N TYR A 122 17.96 -17.86 8.53
CA TYR A 122 18.62 -16.67 9.08
C TYR A 122 18.53 -15.45 8.14
N ILE A 123 18.75 -15.65 6.84
CA ILE A 123 18.69 -14.56 5.85
C ILE A 123 17.26 -13.99 5.75
N GLU A 124 16.25 -14.86 5.75
CA GLU A 124 14.85 -14.44 5.72
C GLU A 124 14.45 -13.71 7.01
N GLU A 125 15.04 -14.05 8.17
CA GLU A 125 14.80 -13.33 9.43
C GLU A 125 15.28 -11.88 9.34
N LEU A 126 16.47 -11.66 8.79
CA LEU A 126 16.98 -10.31 8.56
C LEU A 126 16.08 -9.51 7.60
N LYS A 127 15.57 -10.15 6.55
CA LYS A 127 14.62 -9.52 5.61
C LYS A 127 13.28 -9.22 6.27
N LEU A 128 12.79 -10.10 7.14
CA LEU A 128 11.55 -9.90 7.90
C LEU A 128 11.66 -8.70 8.86
N MET A 129 12.82 -8.53 9.51
CA MET A 129 13.10 -7.34 10.32
C MET A 129 13.09 -6.06 9.48
N LYS A 130 13.70 -6.08 8.30
CA LYS A 130 13.66 -4.97 7.34
C LYS A 130 12.23 -4.68 6.87
N LEU A 131 11.42 -5.70 6.62
CA LEU A 131 10.02 -5.57 6.23
C LEU A 131 9.21 -4.81 7.28
N LYS A 132 9.39 -5.10 8.58
CA LYS A 132 8.75 -4.35 9.67
C LYS A 132 9.01 -2.85 9.56
N HIS A 133 10.25 -2.45 9.29
CA HIS A 133 10.60 -1.04 9.11
C HIS A 133 9.95 -0.42 7.87
N LYS A 134 9.85 -1.16 6.75
CA LYS A 134 9.17 -0.68 5.54
C LYS A 134 7.67 -0.49 5.72
N ILE A 135 6.99 -1.39 6.44
CA ILE A 135 5.58 -1.24 6.80
C ILE A 135 5.39 0.01 7.68
N SER A 136 6.28 0.23 8.65
CA SER A 136 6.23 1.43 9.50
C SER A 136 6.43 2.72 8.71
N LEU A 137 7.33 2.71 7.71
CA LEU A 137 7.56 3.87 6.84
C LEU A 137 6.34 4.16 5.96
N PHE A 138 5.71 3.13 5.39
CA PHE A 138 4.48 3.30 4.64
C PHE A 138 3.36 3.86 5.53
N HIS A 139 3.19 3.33 6.74
CA HIS A 139 2.19 3.84 7.69
C HIS A 139 2.39 5.32 8.03
N ALA A 140 3.65 5.77 8.16
CA ALA A 140 3.96 7.17 8.46
C ALA A 140 3.77 8.11 7.25
N THR A 141 3.97 7.63 6.03
CA THR A 141 4.04 8.47 4.83
C THR A 141 2.80 8.40 3.94
N GLY A 142 2.06 7.30 3.97
CA GLY A 142 0.97 7.02 3.03
C GLY A 142 1.42 6.96 1.56
N LYS A 143 2.72 6.82 1.28
CA LYS A 143 3.25 6.88 -0.08
C LYS A 143 3.16 5.53 -0.80
N LYS A 144 2.68 5.57 -2.05
CA LYS A 144 2.56 4.39 -2.92
C LYS A 144 3.90 3.66 -3.09
N GLU A 145 5.00 4.40 -3.20
CA GLU A 145 6.35 3.83 -3.36
C GLU A 145 6.79 3.03 -2.12
N ASP A 146 6.41 3.48 -0.92
CA ASP A 146 6.78 2.81 0.32
C ASP A 146 5.96 1.52 0.53
N TYR A 147 4.70 1.50 0.08
CA TYR A 147 3.89 0.29 -0.01
C TYR A 147 4.57 -0.78 -0.89
N TYR A 148 4.98 -0.44 -2.12
CA TYR A 148 5.60 -1.42 -3.02
C TYR A 148 6.94 -1.93 -2.51
N LYS A 149 7.70 -1.11 -1.76
CA LYS A 149 8.92 -1.60 -1.09
C LYS A 149 8.59 -2.68 -0.07
N ALA A 150 7.49 -2.55 0.67
CA ALA A 150 7.03 -3.58 1.61
C ALA A 150 6.53 -4.84 0.88
N LYS A 151 5.66 -4.70 -0.14
CA LYS A 151 5.16 -5.84 -0.92
C LYS A 151 6.26 -6.61 -1.65
N LYS A 152 7.26 -5.90 -2.20
CA LYS A 152 8.40 -6.54 -2.84
C LYS A 152 9.15 -7.45 -1.86
N LEU A 153 9.39 -6.98 -0.63
CA LEU A 153 10.01 -7.81 0.40
C LEU A 153 9.14 -9.00 0.82
N ILE A 154 7.82 -8.82 0.94
CA ILE A 154 6.89 -9.92 1.23
C ILE A 154 7.00 -11.01 0.15
N PHE A 155 6.99 -10.60 -1.12
CA PHE A 155 7.13 -11.51 -2.26
C PHE A 155 8.49 -12.22 -2.26
N GLU A 156 9.59 -11.48 -2.12
CA GLU A 156 10.95 -12.05 -2.08
C GLU A 156 11.10 -13.09 -0.98
N ILE A 157 10.66 -12.77 0.25
CA ILE A 157 10.72 -13.73 1.37
C ILE A 157 9.83 -14.94 1.05
N GLY A 158 8.60 -14.73 0.59
CA GLY A 158 7.66 -15.81 0.28
C GLY A 158 8.19 -16.81 -0.75
N GLU A 159 8.83 -16.32 -1.82
CA GLU A 159 9.45 -17.16 -2.85
C GLU A 159 10.64 -17.96 -2.29
N GLU A 160 11.49 -17.34 -1.46
CA GLU A 160 12.62 -18.01 -0.82
C GLU A 160 12.17 -19.11 0.14
N LEU A 161 11.15 -18.86 0.97
CA LEU A 161 10.57 -19.86 1.86
C LEU A 161 9.95 -21.02 1.07
N ARG A 162 9.25 -20.73 -0.03
CA ARG A 162 8.68 -21.76 -0.90
C ARG A 162 9.77 -22.62 -1.53
N ALA A 163 10.82 -22.01 -2.06
CA ALA A 163 11.95 -22.71 -2.65
C ALA A 163 12.63 -23.66 -1.63
N LYS A 164 12.76 -23.24 -0.38
CA LYS A 164 13.29 -24.07 0.71
C LYS A 164 12.41 -25.28 1.02
N LEU A 165 11.09 -25.09 1.06
CA LEU A 165 10.13 -26.19 1.24
C LEU A 165 10.19 -27.21 0.10
N GLU A 166 10.27 -26.74 -1.15
CA GLU A 166 10.33 -27.60 -2.34
C GLU A 166 11.68 -28.32 -2.50
N GLY A 167 12.78 -27.66 -2.13
CA GLY A 167 14.14 -28.24 -2.14
C GLY A 167 14.28 -29.44 -1.20
N GLU A 168 13.70 -29.37 0.00
CA GLU A 168 13.67 -30.49 0.94
C GLU A 168 12.77 -31.64 0.48
N GLY A 169 11.65 -31.35 -0.18
CA GLY A 169 10.76 -32.37 -0.74
C GLY A 169 11.47 -33.31 -1.72
N LYS A 170 12.37 -32.74 -2.54
CA LYS A 170 13.22 -33.52 -3.47
C LYS A 170 14.34 -34.28 -2.75
N ALA A 171 14.95 -33.69 -1.71
CA ALA A 171 16.02 -34.34 -0.95
C ALA A 171 15.55 -35.55 -0.13
N LYS A 172 14.31 -35.53 0.40
CA LYS A 172 13.73 -36.65 1.17
C LYS A 172 13.29 -37.82 0.29
N GLN A 173 12.93 -37.59 -0.97
CA GLN A 173 12.65 -38.67 -1.94
C GLN A 173 13.90 -39.45 -2.34
N ASN A 174 15.04 -38.77 -2.51
CA ASN A 174 16.30 -39.41 -2.90
C ASN A 174 16.98 -40.22 -1.78
N ARG A 175 16.55 -40.08 -0.53
CA ARG A 175 17.07 -40.86 0.62
C ARG A 175 16.28 -42.14 0.90
N LYS A 176 15.26 -42.46 0.11
CA LYS A 176 14.43 -43.68 0.25
C LYS A 176 14.75 -44.77 -0.79
N ILE A 177 15.90 -44.69 -1.44
CA ILE A 177 16.39 -45.71 -2.40
C ILE A 177 17.53 -46.48 -1.76
#